data_AF-A0A7C4JMX2-F1
#
_entry.id   AF-A0A7C4JMX2-F1
#
_cell.length_a   1.000
_cell.length_b   1.000
_cell.length_c   1.000
_cell.angle_alpha   90.00
_cell.angle_beta   90.00
_cell.angle_gamma   90.00
#
_symmetry.space_group_name_H-M   'P 1'
#
loop_
_entity.id
_entity.type
_entity.pdbx_description
1 polymer ?
#
loop_
_entity_poly.entity_id
_entity_poly.type
_entity_poly.pdbx_seq_one_letter_code
_entity_poly.pdbx_strand_id
1 'polypeptide(L)'
;AMAFYPEAVPEEVIRLCAALAAQEHGDARRAIDLLRVAAEIAERSGASVVEEKHVRLAQNMIERGRVFEALSTLPLHSKLVLTSLYLLARNNVQNSMSGLLYEAYRQVCSLLGIEPLSDRRVSTLISELDMLGVLKSEVVSMGRYGRSRKITLMTSIDEIEQVLENDDLLKTILKDVKNLYTVKKEASTK
;
A
#
# COMPACT_ATOMS: atom_id res chain seq x y z
N ALA A 1 -13.34 -22.05 23.16
CA ALA A 1 -12.85 -22.49 21.84
C ALA A 1 -13.94 -23.34 21.21
N MET A 2 -14.77 -22.77 20.34
CA MET A 2 -15.69 -23.55 19.52
C MET A 2 -14.90 -24.01 18.29
N ALA A 3 -14.53 -25.28 18.28
CA ALA A 3 -14.03 -25.93 17.07
C ALA A 3 -15.15 -25.94 16.03
N PHE A 4 -14.78 -25.79 14.74
CA PHE A 4 -15.70 -25.84 13.60
C PHE A 4 -16.80 -26.89 13.81
N TYR A 5 -18.06 -26.47 13.85
CA TYR A 5 -19.18 -27.42 13.83
C TYR A 5 -19.07 -28.27 12.56
N PRO A 6 -19.48 -29.56 12.60
CA PRO A 6 -19.65 -30.33 11.38
C PRO A 6 -20.49 -29.51 10.39
N GLU A 7 -20.02 -29.39 9.14
CA GLU A 7 -20.62 -28.57 8.06
C GLU A 7 -20.43 -27.03 8.14
N ALA A 8 -19.75 -26.49 9.16
CA ALA A 8 -19.46 -25.05 9.23
C ALA A 8 -18.52 -24.56 8.12
N VAL A 9 -17.74 -25.47 7.53
CA VAL A 9 -16.85 -25.17 6.39
C VAL A 9 -17.22 -26.08 5.23
N PRO A 10 -17.91 -25.56 4.21
CA PRO A 10 -18.23 -26.30 3.00
C PRO A 10 -16.96 -26.73 2.24
N GLU A 11 -16.99 -27.90 1.60
CA GLU A 11 -15.86 -28.42 0.81
C GLU A 11 -15.44 -27.47 -0.33
N GLU A 12 -16.40 -26.73 -0.90
CA GLU A 12 -16.16 -25.69 -1.90
C GLU A 12 -15.27 -24.55 -1.38
N VAL A 13 -15.39 -24.18 -0.10
CA VAL A 13 -14.54 -23.17 0.55
C VAL A 13 -13.14 -23.70 0.73
N ILE A 14 -12.99 -24.96 1.12
CA ILE A 14 -11.68 -25.62 1.24
C ILE A 14 -10.98 -25.65 -0.12
N ARG A 15 -11.70 -26.05 -1.18
CA ARG A 15 -11.18 -26.04 -2.55
C ARG A 15 -10.80 -24.63 -3.02
N LEU A 16 -11.61 -23.62 -2.69
CA LEU A 16 -11.31 -22.22 -3.02
C LEU A 16 -10.01 -21.76 -2.34
N CYS A 17 -9.88 -21.99 -1.03
CA CYS A 17 -8.67 -21.64 -0.28
C CYS A 17 -7.42 -22.34 -0.84
N ALA A 18 -7.55 -23.63 -1.19
CA ALA A 18 -6.47 -24.39 -1.82
C ALA A 18 -6.09 -23.83 -3.20
N ALA A 19 -7.09 -23.50 -4.04
CA ALA A 19 -6.87 -22.93 -5.37
C ALA A 19 -6.16 -21.56 -5.31
N LEU A 20 -6.61 -20.67 -4.41
CA LEU A 20 -6.00 -19.35 -4.21
C LEU A 20 -4.56 -19.46 -3.69
N ALA A 21 -4.31 -20.34 -2.72
CA ALA A 21 -2.96 -20.58 -2.21
C ALA A 21 -2.03 -21.17 -3.28
N ALA A 22 -2.55 -22.07 -4.13
CA ALA A 22 -1.80 -22.67 -5.22
C ALA A 22 -1.43 -21.66 -6.32
N GLN A 23 -2.32 -20.71 -6.62
CA GLN A 23 -2.09 -19.68 -7.64
C GLN A 23 -0.93 -18.74 -7.28
N GLU A 24 -0.86 -18.29 -6.03
CA GLU A 24 0.09 -17.27 -5.60
C GLU A 24 1.43 -17.85 -5.12
N HIS A 25 1.40 -18.96 -4.38
CA HIS A 25 2.55 -19.40 -3.58
C HIS A 25 2.79 -20.91 -3.58
N GLY A 26 1.76 -21.73 -3.82
CA GLY A 26 1.89 -23.20 -3.80
C GLY A 26 2.09 -23.81 -2.41
N ASP A 27 1.68 -23.14 -1.32
CA ASP A 27 1.91 -23.57 0.07
C ASP A 27 0.60 -23.81 0.85
N ALA A 28 0.44 -25.02 1.41
CA ALA A 28 -0.70 -25.40 2.23
C ALA A 28 -0.88 -24.53 3.49
N ARG A 29 0.21 -23.99 4.06
CA ARG A 29 0.13 -23.06 5.20
C ARG A 29 -0.68 -21.81 4.84
N ARG A 30 -0.58 -21.34 3.59
CA ARG A 30 -1.35 -20.17 3.12
C ARG A 30 -2.82 -20.49 2.99
N ALA A 31 -3.17 -21.68 2.52
CA ALA A 31 -4.56 -22.13 2.48
C ALA A 31 -5.16 -22.23 3.90
N ILE A 32 -4.39 -22.77 4.86
CA ILE A 32 -4.81 -22.89 6.26
C ILE A 32 -4.97 -21.51 6.91
N ASP A 33 -4.02 -20.60 6.72
CA ASP A 33 -4.09 -19.26 7.29
C ASP A 33 -5.24 -18.44 6.69
N LEU A 34 -5.45 -18.54 5.37
CA LEU A 34 -6.59 -17.93 4.70
C LEU A 34 -7.92 -18.45 5.24
N LEU A 35 -8.05 -19.77 5.42
CA LEU A 35 -9.26 -20.38 5.98
C LEU A 35 -9.50 -19.94 7.43
N ARG A 36 -8.43 -19.86 8.24
CA ARG A 36 -8.51 -19.38 9.63
C ARG A 36 -9.08 -17.97 9.69
N VAL A 37 -8.52 -17.03 8.92
CA VAL A 37 -9.00 -15.65 8.90
C VAL A 37 -10.44 -15.56 8.35
N ALA A 38 -10.79 -16.37 7.34
CA ALA A 38 -12.16 -16.44 6.83
C ALA A 38 -13.15 -16.93 7.89
N ALA A 39 -12.77 -17.91 8.69
CA ALA A 39 -13.57 -18.40 9.81
C ALA A 39 -13.75 -17.34 10.90
N GLU A 40 -12.69 -16.63 11.27
CA GLU A 40 -12.75 -15.51 12.22
C GLU A 40 -13.70 -14.39 11.73
N ILE A 41 -13.69 -14.10 10.43
CA ILE A 41 -14.61 -13.11 9.83
C ILE A 41 -16.06 -13.61 9.88
N ALA A 42 -16.30 -14.89 9.57
CA ALA A 42 -17.64 -15.50 9.64
C ALA A 42 -18.19 -15.48 11.07
N GLU A 43 -17.35 -15.83 12.06
CA GLU A 43 -17.73 -15.78 13.47
C GLU A 43 -18.07 -14.35 13.92
N ARG A 44 -17.26 -13.36 13.55
CA ARG A 44 -17.51 -11.94 13.85
C ARG A 44 -18.78 -11.40 13.19
N SER A 45 -19.15 -11.91 12.02
CA SER A 45 -20.39 -11.52 11.33
C SER A 45 -21.63 -12.30 11.83
N GLY A 46 -21.46 -13.22 12.79
CA GLY A 46 -22.53 -14.07 13.31
C GLY A 46 -22.98 -15.15 12.32
N ALA A 47 -22.21 -15.41 11.27
CA ALA A 47 -22.50 -16.45 10.29
C ALA A 47 -22.14 -17.83 10.86
N SER A 48 -23.06 -18.78 10.72
CA SER A 48 -22.85 -20.17 11.16
C SER A 48 -21.99 -20.98 10.17
N VAL A 49 -21.81 -20.49 8.95
CA VAL A 49 -21.10 -21.16 7.86
C VAL A 49 -20.12 -20.19 7.21
N VAL A 50 -18.93 -20.68 6.89
CA VAL A 50 -17.95 -19.94 6.08
C VAL A 50 -18.41 -19.97 4.63
N GLU A 51 -18.53 -18.80 4.00
CA GLU A 51 -18.90 -18.63 2.60
C GLU A 51 -17.74 -18.03 1.82
N GLU A 52 -17.78 -18.11 0.49
CA GLU A 52 -16.78 -17.49 -0.40
C GLU A 52 -16.55 -16.00 -0.09
N LYS A 53 -17.59 -15.25 0.28
CA LYS A 53 -17.46 -13.84 0.66
C LYS A 53 -16.49 -13.64 1.83
N HIS A 54 -16.48 -14.54 2.81
CA HIS A 54 -15.58 -14.48 3.96
C HIS A 54 -14.14 -14.78 3.53
N VAL A 55 -13.93 -15.71 2.59
CA VAL A 55 -12.61 -16.01 2.02
C VAL A 55 -12.04 -14.80 1.27
N ARG A 56 -12.86 -14.15 0.43
CA ARG A 56 -12.43 -12.95 -0.31
C ARG A 56 -12.07 -11.79 0.63
N LEU A 57 -12.86 -11.59 1.69
CA LEU A 57 -12.55 -10.60 2.73
C LEU A 57 -11.26 -10.95 3.48
N ALA A 58 -11.06 -12.22 3.83
CA ALA A 58 -9.86 -12.71 4.48
C ALA A 58 -8.62 -12.48 3.62
N GLN A 59 -8.70 -12.78 2.32
CA GLN A 59 -7.62 -12.55 1.36
C GLN A 59 -7.21 -11.08 1.36
N ASN A 60 -8.18 -10.16 1.20
CA ASN A 60 -7.93 -8.72 1.22
C ASN A 60 -7.32 -8.27 2.57
N MET A 61 -7.80 -8.80 3.69
CA MET A 61 -7.30 -8.45 5.02
C MET A 61 -5.84 -8.92 5.23
N ILE A 62 -5.52 -10.15 4.81
CA ILE A 62 -4.16 -10.69 4.88
C ILE A 62 -3.21 -9.88 3.98
N GLU A 63 -3.63 -9.57 2.76
CA GLU A 63 -2.84 -8.79 1.81
C GLU A 63 -2.55 -7.38 2.35
N ARG A 64 -3.59 -6.67 2.83
CA ARG A 64 -3.43 -5.35 3.46
C ARG A 64 -2.51 -5.40 4.69
N GLY A 65 -2.64 -6.44 5.53
CA GLY A 65 -1.76 -6.64 6.69
C GLY A 65 -0.29 -6.81 6.28
N ARG A 66 -0.03 -7.59 5.22
CA ARG A 66 1.33 -7.77 4.68
C ARG A 66 1.91 -6.47 4.12
N VAL A 67 1.10 -5.70 3.38
CA VAL A 67 1.52 -4.39 2.86
C VAL A 67 1.84 -3.44 4.01
N PHE A 68 0.96 -3.36 5.02
CA PHE A 68 1.17 -2.51 6.20
C PHE A 68 2.47 -2.85 6.94
N GLU A 69 2.75 -4.14 7.17
CA GLU A 69 3.99 -4.61 7.81
C GLU A 69 5.22 -4.24 6.97
N ALA A 70 5.17 -4.48 5.66
CA ALA A 70 6.25 -4.12 4.74
C ALA A 70 6.50 -2.60 4.74
N LEU A 71 5.46 -1.79 4.69
CA LEU A 71 5.55 -0.33 4.73
C LEU A 71 6.17 0.18 6.05
N SER A 72 5.82 -0.45 7.18
CA SER A 72 6.32 -0.08 8.51
C SER A 72 7.83 -0.29 8.65
N THR A 73 8.38 -1.31 7.97
CA THR A 73 9.80 -1.68 8.00
C THR A 73 10.65 -1.01 6.92
N LEU A 74 10.07 -0.14 6.09
CA LEU A 74 10.78 0.50 5.00
C LEU A 74 12.00 1.31 5.45
N PRO A 75 13.09 1.31 4.67
CA PRO A 75 14.20 2.24 4.86
C PRO A 75 13.78 3.70 4.71
N LEU A 76 14.57 4.60 5.30
CA LEU A 76 14.29 6.05 5.33
C LEU A 76 13.92 6.62 3.95
N HIS A 77 14.77 6.45 2.94
CA HIS A 77 14.47 7.03 1.63
C HIS A 77 13.25 6.41 0.93
N SER A 78 12.95 5.12 1.16
CA SER A 78 11.72 4.51 0.66
C SER A 78 10.49 5.11 1.33
N LYS A 79 10.57 5.39 2.64
CA LYS A 79 9.54 6.14 3.39
C LYS A 79 9.38 7.58 2.88
N LEU A 80 10.46 8.27 2.53
CA LEU A 80 10.40 9.61 1.94
C LEU A 80 9.74 9.59 0.55
N VAL A 81 10.07 8.61 -0.30
CA VAL A 81 9.40 8.43 -1.61
C VAL A 81 7.89 8.15 -1.43
N LEU A 82 7.54 7.27 -0.49
CA LEU A 82 6.14 7.00 -0.14
C LEU A 82 5.42 8.26 0.34
N THR A 83 6.07 9.05 1.20
CA THR A 83 5.54 10.32 1.71
C THR A 83 5.29 11.30 0.56
N SER A 84 6.21 11.41 -0.39
CA SER A 84 6.04 12.27 -1.57
C SER A 84 4.87 11.83 -2.44
N LEU A 85 4.72 10.51 -2.66
CA LEU A 85 3.60 9.96 -3.41
C LEU A 85 2.26 10.21 -2.70
N TYR A 86 2.23 10.01 -1.38
CA TYR A 86 1.08 10.32 -0.52
C TYR A 86 0.66 11.79 -0.62
N LEU A 87 1.62 12.72 -0.56
CA LEU A 87 1.35 14.15 -0.67
C LEU A 87 0.81 14.53 -2.04
N LEU A 88 1.33 13.94 -3.12
CA LEU A 88 0.81 14.15 -4.47
C LEU A 88 -0.64 13.64 -4.57
N ALA A 89 -0.91 12.43 -4.09
CA ALA A 89 -2.24 11.83 -4.11
C ALA A 89 -3.26 12.66 -3.31
N ARG A 90 -2.87 13.14 -2.12
CA ARG A 90 -3.71 14.02 -1.27
C ARG A 90 -4.05 15.36 -1.92
N ASN A 91 -3.21 15.84 -2.84
CA ASN A 91 -3.46 17.04 -3.64
C ASN A 91 -4.19 16.75 -4.97
N ASN A 92 -4.88 15.61 -5.07
CA ASN A 92 -5.59 15.15 -6.27
C ASN A 92 -4.70 14.97 -7.51
N VAL A 93 -3.38 14.87 -7.33
CA VAL A 93 -2.45 14.49 -8.40
C VAL A 93 -2.36 12.97 -8.41
N GLN A 94 -3.38 12.34 -9.00
CA GLN A 94 -3.34 10.91 -9.27
C GLN A 94 -2.55 10.63 -10.55
N ASN A 95 -2.03 9.40 -10.67
CA ASN A 95 -1.33 8.96 -11.88
C ASN A 95 -0.07 9.80 -12.21
N SER A 96 0.68 10.22 -11.21
CA SER A 96 1.84 11.10 -11.37
C SER A 96 2.95 10.47 -12.21
N MET A 97 3.63 11.29 -13.01
CA MET A 97 4.84 10.86 -13.73
C MET A 97 6.04 10.78 -12.78
N SER A 98 6.98 9.89 -13.07
CA SER A 98 8.15 9.66 -12.20
C SER A 98 8.99 10.90 -11.94
N GLY A 99 9.10 11.81 -12.92
CA GLY A 99 9.80 13.08 -12.74
C GLY A 99 9.15 13.99 -11.69
N LEU A 100 7.81 14.07 -11.69
CA LEU A 100 7.06 14.85 -10.70
C LEU A 100 7.20 14.25 -9.30
N LEU A 101 7.18 12.91 -9.20
CA LEU A 101 7.43 12.23 -7.93
C LEU A 101 8.85 12.50 -7.41
N TYR A 102 9.86 12.49 -8.28
CA TYR A 102 11.23 12.81 -7.90
C TYR A 102 11.38 14.26 -7.41
N GLU A 103 10.70 15.21 -8.04
CA GLU A 103 10.66 16.61 -7.58
C GLU A 103 10.03 16.74 -6.20
N ALA A 104 8.88 16.10 -5.96
CA ALA A 104 8.23 16.06 -4.66
C ALA A 104 9.14 15.41 -3.60
N TYR A 105 9.86 14.34 -3.95
CA TYR A 105 10.87 13.70 -3.10
C TYR A 105 12.02 14.65 -2.73
N ARG A 106 12.56 15.40 -3.69
CA ARG A 106 13.62 16.38 -3.40
C ARG A 106 13.13 17.50 -2.49
N GLN A 107 11.89 17.95 -2.66
CA GLN A 107 11.29 18.96 -1.77
C GLN A 107 11.17 18.42 -0.34
N VAL A 108 10.68 17.19 -0.18
CA VAL A 108 10.61 16.53 1.14
C VAL A 108 12.01 16.39 1.76
N CYS A 109 13.01 15.95 0.99
CA CYS A 109 14.39 15.84 1.50
C CYS A 109 14.95 17.19 1.95
N SER A 110 14.74 18.24 1.16
CA SER A 110 15.19 19.61 1.46
C SER A 110 14.58 20.15 2.76
N LEU A 111 13.28 19.92 2.97
CA LEU A 111 12.59 20.32 4.21
C LEU A 111 13.18 19.66 5.46
N LEU A 112 13.82 18.50 5.30
CA LEU A 112 14.37 17.70 6.39
C LEU A 112 15.89 17.83 6.52
N GLY A 113 16.54 18.63 5.67
CA GLY A 113 17.99 18.70 5.62
C GLY A 113 18.65 17.36 5.27
N ILE A 114 17.94 16.49 4.55
CA ILE A 114 18.44 15.19 4.10
C ILE A 114 18.94 15.34 2.66
N GLU A 115 20.13 14.81 2.38
CA GLU A 115 20.66 14.75 1.02
C GLU A 115 19.81 13.81 0.14
N PRO A 116 19.28 14.29 -1.00
CA PRO A 116 18.46 13.45 -1.86
C PRO A 116 19.31 12.42 -2.61
N LEU A 117 18.74 11.22 -2.79
CA LEU A 117 19.31 10.21 -3.68
C LEU A 117 19.17 10.63 -5.14
N SER A 118 19.98 10.01 -6.01
CA SER A 118 19.87 10.20 -7.46
C SER A 118 18.53 9.69 -8.01
N ASP A 119 18.08 10.28 -9.11
CA ASP A 119 16.87 9.87 -9.84
C ASP A 119 16.87 8.36 -10.16
N ARG A 120 18.03 7.82 -10.56
CA ARG A 120 18.21 6.38 -10.82
C ARG A 120 17.89 5.53 -9.60
N ARG A 121 18.38 5.91 -8.40
CA ARG A 121 18.14 5.15 -7.18
C ARG A 121 16.69 5.29 -6.73
N VAL A 122 16.09 6.48 -6.84
CA VAL A 122 14.66 6.69 -6.57
C VAL A 122 13.80 5.84 -7.51
N SER A 123 14.16 5.73 -8.80
CA SER A 123 13.51 4.81 -9.73
C SER A 123 13.58 3.34 -9.28
N THR A 124 14.69 2.90 -8.68
CA THR A 124 14.78 1.57 -8.07
C THR A 124 13.84 1.45 -6.88
N LEU A 125 13.78 2.44 -5.99
CA LEU A 125 12.86 2.44 -4.84
C LEU A 125 11.40 2.41 -5.29
N ILE A 126 11.04 3.09 -6.38
CA ILE A 126 9.70 3.02 -6.98
C ILE A 126 9.40 1.59 -7.44
N SER A 127 10.36 0.90 -8.07
CA SER A 127 10.17 -0.52 -8.44
C SER A 127 10.07 -1.43 -7.22
N GLU A 128 10.82 -1.15 -6.16
CA GLU A 128 10.70 -1.88 -4.88
C GLU A 128 9.29 -1.72 -4.28
N LEU A 129 8.74 -0.50 -4.28
CA LEU A 129 7.36 -0.23 -3.85
C LEU A 129 6.30 -0.88 -4.77
N ASP A 130 6.56 -0.96 -6.08
CA ASP A 130 5.72 -1.66 -7.05
C ASP A 130 5.64 -3.17 -6.73
N MET A 131 6.80 -3.79 -6.46
CA MET A 131 6.88 -5.20 -6.06
C MET A 131 6.17 -5.50 -4.73
N LEU A 132 6.07 -4.51 -3.84
CA LEU A 132 5.30 -4.63 -2.59
C LEU A 132 3.78 -4.45 -2.80
N GLY A 133 3.32 -4.11 -4.01
CA GLY A 133 1.91 -3.85 -4.31
C GLY A 133 1.41 -2.50 -3.81
N VAL A 134 2.31 -1.59 -3.41
CA VAL A 134 1.95 -0.28 -2.85
C VAL A 134 1.49 0.68 -3.95
N LEU A 135 2.18 0.60 -5.08
CA LEU A 135 1.94 1.39 -6.28
C LEU A 135 2.03 0.47 -7.50
N LYS A 136 1.59 0.96 -8.64
CA LYS A 136 1.82 0.36 -9.95
C LYS A 136 2.64 1.32 -10.78
N SER A 137 3.69 0.85 -11.43
CA SER A 137 4.49 1.66 -12.34
C SER A 137 4.45 1.15 -13.77
N GLU A 138 4.06 2.02 -14.71
CA GLU A 138 3.89 1.66 -16.11
C GLU A 138 4.76 2.56 -17.00
N VAL A 139 5.61 1.95 -17.83
CA VAL A 139 6.42 2.72 -18.77
C VAL A 139 5.54 3.17 -19.93
N VAL A 140 5.38 4.48 -20.08
CA VAL A 140 4.63 5.12 -21.14
C VAL A 140 5.56 5.83 -22.12
N SER A 141 5.25 5.73 -23.42
CA SER A 141 5.94 6.48 -24.47
C SER A 141 5.39 7.90 -24.54
N MET A 142 6.28 8.89 -24.52
CA MET A 142 5.95 10.31 -24.69
C MET A 142 6.35 10.80 -26.10
N GLY A 143 6.49 9.88 -27.06
CA GLY A 143 6.91 10.19 -28.43
C GLY A 143 8.34 10.75 -28.46
N ARG A 144 8.53 11.92 -29.10
CA ARG A 144 9.84 12.57 -29.20
C ARG A 144 10.47 12.97 -27.86
N TYR A 145 9.67 13.01 -26.79
CA TYR A 145 10.12 13.34 -25.43
C TYR A 145 10.63 12.11 -24.65
N GLY A 146 10.72 10.95 -25.31
CA GLY A 146 11.28 9.73 -24.72
C GLY A 146 10.24 8.88 -23.99
N ARG A 147 10.69 8.16 -22.95
CA ARG A 147 9.86 7.26 -22.14
C ARG A 147 9.84 7.77 -20.70
N SER A 148 8.71 7.64 -20.04
CA SER A 148 8.55 7.97 -18.62
C SER A 148 7.75 6.88 -17.91
N ARG A 149 7.75 6.88 -16.58
CA ARG A 149 6.92 5.97 -15.78
C ARG A 149 5.72 6.72 -15.25
N LYS A 150 4.53 6.24 -15.57
CA LYS A 150 3.28 6.62 -14.92
C LYS A 150 3.17 5.81 -13.63
N ILE A 151 2.89 6.48 -12.52
CA ILE A 151 2.82 5.88 -11.19
C ILE A 151 1.42 6.05 -10.65
N THR A 152 0.79 4.93 -10.32
CA THR A 152 -0.57 4.87 -9.79
C THR A 152 -0.51 4.28 -8.39
N LEU A 153 -1.13 4.94 -7.42
CA LEU A 153 -1.20 4.40 -6.06
C LEU A 153 -2.24 3.26 -6.02
N MET A 154 -1.85 2.12 -5.45
CA MET A 154 -2.72 0.94 -5.33
C MET A 154 -3.28 0.79 -3.92
N THR A 155 -2.50 1.19 -2.91
CA THR A 155 -2.93 1.25 -1.51
C THR A 155 -3.75 2.52 -1.23
N SER A 156 -4.74 2.44 -0.34
CA SER A 156 -5.55 3.60 0.03
C SER A 156 -4.71 4.68 0.73
N ILE A 157 -5.09 5.95 0.55
CA ILE A 157 -4.40 7.10 1.19
C ILE A 157 -4.45 6.96 2.72
N ASP A 158 -5.57 6.48 3.26
CA ASP A 158 -5.78 6.31 4.71
C ASP A 158 -4.84 5.26 5.31
N GLU A 159 -4.61 4.14 4.61
CA GLU A 159 -3.66 3.10 5.05
C GLU A 159 -2.23 3.62 5.08
N ILE A 160 -1.85 4.39 4.07
CA ILE A 160 -0.51 5.01 4.04
C ILE A 160 -0.39 6.04 5.16
N GLU A 161 -1.41 6.87 5.39
CA GLU A 161 -1.42 7.83 6.49
C GLU A 161 -1.24 7.13 7.84
N GLN A 162 -1.92 6.02 8.09
CA GLN A 162 -1.75 5.22 9.30
C GLN A 162 -0.31 4.74 9.48
N VAL A 163 0.34 4.21 8.43
CA VAL A 163 1.74 3.78 8.52
C VAL A 163 2.66 4.97 8.82
N LEU A 164 2.47 6.08 8.11
CA LEU A 164 3.30 7.27 8.28
C LEU A 164 3.12 7.91 9.66
N GLU A 165 1.94 7.85 10.27
CA GLU A 165 1.67 8.38 11.61
C GLU A 165 2.21 7.52 12.75
N ASN A 166 2.44 6.22 12.49
CA ASN A 166 3.03 5.28 13.46
C ASN A 166 4.56 5.36 13.50
N ASP A 167 5.20 6.03 12.56
CA ASP A 167 6.64 6.27 12.55
C ASP A 167 6.93 7.66 13.14
N ASP A 168 7.67 7.73 14.25
CA ASP A 168 7.91 8.98 14.99
C ASP A 168 8.59 10.07 14.13
N LEU A 169 9.47 9.68 13.23
CA LEU A 169 10.16 10.58 12.31
C LEU A 169 9.14 11.10 11.28
N LEU A 170 8.42 10.20 10.60
CA LEU A 170 7.47 10.57 9.56
C LEU A 170 6.24 11.30 10.09
N LYS A 171 5.81 11.03 11.32
CA LYS A 171 4.72 11.74 12.00
C LYS A 171 5.05 13.22 12.18
N THR A 172 6.30 13.52 12.53
CA THR A 172 6.79 14.89 12.65
C THR A 172 6.81 15.56 11.27
N ILE A 173 7.34 14.84 10.27
CA ILE A 173 7.41 15.29 8.87
C ILE A 173 6.01 15.59 8.31
N LEU A 174 5.03 14.72 8.55
CA LEU A 174 3.67 14.89 8.09
C LEU A 174 3.03 16.16 8.68
N LYS A 175 3.29 16.48 9.95
CA LYS A 175 2.77 17.73 10.55
C LYS A 175 3.37 18.96 9.87
N ASP A 176 4.68 18.98 9.67
CA ASP A 176 5.38 20.12 9.07
C ASP A 176 4.97 20.32 7.60
N VAL A 177 4.84 19.23 6.85
CA VAL A 177 4.43 19.29 5.45
C VAL A 177 2.93 19.61 5.31
N LYS A 178 2.05 19.05 6.15
CA LYS A 178 0.61 19.43 6.20
C LYS A 178 0.45 20.93 6.44
N ASN A 179 1.27 21.53 7.31
CA ASN A 179 1.24 22.96 7.60
C ASN A 179 1.67 23.80 6.37
N LEU A 180 2.73 23.40 5.66
CA LEU A 180 3.23 24.12 4.48
C LEU A 180 2.24 24.15 3.30
N TYR A 181 1.53 23.05 3.05
CA TYR A 181 0.52 23.00 1.99
C TYR A 181 -0.77 23.72 2.37
N THR A 182 -1.18 23.69 3.65
CA THR A 182 -2.32 24.47 4.15
C THR A 182 -2.09 25.97 3.93
N VAL A 183 -0.90 26.46 4.31
CA VAL A 183 -0.51 27.88 4.13
C VAL A 183 -0.46 28.28 2.65
N LYS A 184 0.07 27.43 1.76
CA LYS A 184 0.09 27.73 0.30
C LYS A 184 -1.31 27.73 -0.33
N LYS A 185 -2.24 26.91 0.15
CA LYS A 185 -3.62 26.86 -0.38
C LYS A 185 -4.42 28.12 -0.01
N GLU A 186 -4.21 28.64 1.20
CA GLU A 186 -4.80 29.92 1.63
C GLU A 186 -4.20 31.12 0.87
N ALA A 187 -2.92 31.07 0.54
CA ALA A 187 -2.24 32.13 -0.23
C ALA A 187 -2.62 32.16 -1.73
N SER A 188 -3.18 31.08 -2.29
CA SER A 188 -3.59 31.00 -3.70
C SER A 188 -5.10 31.23 -3.92
N THR A 189 -5.87 31.45 -2.84
CA THR A 189 -7.33 31.72 -2.88
C THR A 189 -7.65 33.18 -2.52
N LYS A 190 -6.64 34.04 -2.45
CA LYS A 190 -6.74 35.50 -2.38
C LYS A 190 -6.08 36.10 -3.61
#